data_AF-A0A972WVU5-F1
#
_entry.id   AF-A0A972WVU5-F1
#
_cell.length_a   1.000
_cell.length_b   1.000
_cell.length_c   1.000
_cell.angle_alpha   90.00
_cell.angle_beta   90.00
_cell.angle_gamma   90.00
#
_symmetry.space_group_name_H-M   'P 1'
#
loop_
_entity.id
_entity.type
_entity.pdbx_description
1 polymer ?
#
loop_
_entity_poly.entity_id
_entity_poly.type
_entity_poly.pdbx_seq_one_letter_code
_entity_poly.pdbx_strand_id
1 'polypeptide(L)'
;MSRDGTENAQSYDVWAEGYDTDLARWHYVAPREAAARLKSRLAGFTDARILDCGCGTGLTGEALRDAGSEGPLIGLDLSRKSLAMAAHKGIYHRLEPADLNTRLPLDANAVDGALCVGVLTYVEEASLLREFTRVIRPGGVVVFTSRDDFYTARGIDGVIAGLADEGRWSVLDISEPMDYLPGNPAFGDAVKVMYVSCRIT
;
A
#
# COMPACT_ATOMS: atom_id res chain seq x y z
N MET A 1 -7.51 16.63 -15.39
CA MET A 1 -8.57 15.84 -16.05
C MET A 1 -9.26 15.05 -14.95
N SER A 2 -10.58 15.17 -14.88
CA SER A 2 -11.47 14.57 -13.88
C SER A 2 -11.22 13.07 -13.73
N ARG A 3 -10.86 12.64 -12.51
CA ARG A 3 -10.59 11.24 -12.16
C ARG A 3 -11.91 10.57 -11.78
N ASP A 4 -12.57 9.96 -12.75
CA ASP A 4 -13.71 9.09 -12.49
C ASP A 4 -13.15 7.69 -12.14
N GLY A 5 -13.35 7.24 -10.90
CA GLY A 5 -12.78 5.98 -10.39
C GLY A 5 -13.24 4.74 -11.15
N THR A 6 -14.34 4.86 -11.89
CA THR A 6 -14.94 3.85 -12.78
C THR A 6 -14.15 3.60 -14.08
N GLU A 7 -13.53 4.63 -14.67
CA GLU A 7 -12.71 4.49 -15.89
C GLU A 7 -11.39 3.75 -15.60
N ASN A 8 -10.84 3.94 -14.40
CA ASN A 8 -9.64 3.23 -13.95
C ASN A 8 -9.91 1.74 -13.74
N ALA A 9 -11.03 1.38 -13.07
CA ALA A 9 -11.38 -0.02 -12.78
C ALA A 9 -11.51 -0.89 -14.03
N GLN A 10 -12.12 -0.37 -15.10
CA GLN A 10 -12.27 -1.09 -16.38
C GLN A 10 -10.94 -1.25 -17.13
N SER A 11 -10.02 -0.28 -17.02
CA SER A 11 -8.66 -0.41 -17.56
C SER A 11 -7.83 -1.44 -16.80
N TYR A 12 -7.99 -1.56 -15.47
CA TYR A 12 -7.29 -2.57 -14.66
C TYR A 12 -7.75 -4.01 -14.95
N ASP A 13 -9.04 -4.22 -15.19
CA ASP A 13 -9.61 -5.54 -15.43
C ASP A 13 -9.14 -6.20 -16.74
N VAL A 14 -8.53 -5.45 -17.66
CA VAL A 14 -7.91 -5.95 -18.91
C VAL A 14 -6.41 -6.20 -18.75
N TRP A 15 -5.77 -5.58 -17.75
CA TRP A 15 -4.31 -5.65 -17.55
C TRP A 15 -3.87 -6.71 -16.52
N ALA A 16 -4.73 -7.13 -15.60
CA ALA A 16 -4.38 -7.98 -14.46
C ALA A 16 -3.76 -9.35 -14.82
N GLU A 17 -4.17 -10.01 -15.91
CA GLU A 17 -3.65 -11.35 -16.26
C GLU A 17 -2.20 -11.33 -16.77
N GLY A 18 -1.74 -10.24 -17.38
CA GLY A 18 -0.34 -10.05 -17.80
C GLY A 18 0.53 -9.35 -16.77
N TYR A 19 -0.09 -8.49 -15.95
CA TYR A 19 0.58 -7.61 -15.00
C TYR A 19 1.43 -8.34 -13.96
N ASP A 20 0.92 -9.40 -13.33
CA ASP A 20 1.70 -10.17 -12.35
C ASP A 20 2.91 -10.88 -12.98
N THR A 21 2.75 -11.38 -14.19
CA THR A 21 3.83 -12.06 -14.93
C THR A 21 4.91 -11.05 -15.31
N ASP A 22 4.52 -9.85 -15.74
CA ASP A 22 5.44 -8.76 -16.04
C ASP A 22 6.12 -8.21 -14.78
N LEU A 23 5.41 -8.03 -13.67
CA LEU A 23 5.99 -7.63 -12.38
C LEU A 23 6.99 -8.65 -11.85
N ALA A 24 6.68 -9.94 -11.95
CA ALA A 24 7.59 -11.01 -11.58
C ALA A 24 8.83 -10.99 -12.48
N ARG A 25 8.65 -10.82 -13.80
CA ARG A 25 9.73 -10.66 -14.77
C ARG A 25 10.59 -9.42 -14.53
N TRP A 26 9.99 -8.35 -14.02
CA TRP A 26 10.68 -7.09 -13.71
C TRP A 26 11.26 -7.05 -12.30
N HIS A 27 11.18 -8.16 -11.56
CA HIS A 27 11.68 -8.30 -10.19
C HIS A 27 11.11 -7.23 -9.27
N TYR A 28 9.78 -7.09 -9.22
CA TYR A 28 9.14 -6.10 -8.35
C TYR A 28 9.48 -6.33 -6.87
N VAL A 29 10.35 -5.48 -6.31
CA VAL A 29 10.89 -5.67 -4.95
C VAL A 29 10.07 -4.97 -3.87
N ALA A 30 9.22 -4.01 -4.24
CA ALA A 30 8.56 -3.15 -3.27
C ALA A 30 7.69 -3.88 -2.23
N PRO A 31 6.95 -4.95 -2.57
CA PRO A 31 6.20 -5.72 -1.58
C PRO A 31 7.08 -6.25 -0.44
N ARG A 32 8.24 -6.83 -0.79
CA ARG A 32 9.18 -7.41 0.19
C ARG A 32 9.84 -6.36 1.05
N GLU A 33 10.28 -5.26 0.45
CA GLU A 33 10.91 -4.15 1.18
C GLU A 33 9.90 -3.50 2.15
N ALA A 34 8.66 -3.27 1.70
CA ALA A 34 7.60 -2.72 2.54
C ALA A 34 7.25 -3.66 3.72
N ALA A 35 7.13 -4.97 3.47
CA ALA A 35 6.88 -5.96 4.51
C ALA A 35 8.00 -6.01 5.55
N ALA A 36 9.27 -5.99 5.12
CA ALA A 36 10.43 -5.95 6.01
C ALA A 36 10.43 -4.68 6.87
N ARG A 37 10.08 -3.52 6.28
CA ARG A 37 9.98 -2.24 6.99
C ARG A 37 8.88 -2.23 8.03
N LEU A 38 7.71 -2.80 7.73
CA LEU A 38 6.62 -2.90 8.68
C LEU A 38 7.00 -3.84 9.83
N LYS A 39 7.57 -5.01 9.52
CA LYS A 39 8.04 -5.98 10.51
C LYS A 39 9.01 -5.38 11.53
N SER A 40 9.96 -4.56 11.09
CA SER A 40 10.94 -3.96 11.99
C SER A 40 10.38 -2.84 12.87
N ARG A 41 9.19 -2.31 12.55
CA ARG A 41 8.61 -1.12 13.20
C ARG A 41 7.33 -1.40 13.99
N LEU A 42 6.63 -2.49 13.67
CA LEU A 42 5.37 -2.89 14.29
C LEU A 42 5.61 -3.92 15.41
N ALA A 43 5.36 -3.52 16.65
CA ALA A 43 5.38 -4.45 17.78
C ALA A 43 4.26 -5.50 17.62
N GLY A 44 4.60 -6.77 17.89
CA GLY A 44 3.65 -7.87 17.73
C GLY A 44 3.33 -8.21 16.27
N PHE A 45 4.21 -7.87 15.32
CA PHE A 45 4.02 -8.09 13.88
C PHE A 45 3.49 -9.49 13.50
N THR A 46 3.98 -10.55 14.15
CA THR A 46 3.57 -11.93 13.86
C THR A 46 2.05 -12.10 13.98
N ASP A 47 1.44 -11.63 15.07
CA ASP A 47 0.00 -11.82 15.34
C ASP A 47 -0.85 -10.61 14.94
N ALA A 48 -0.21 -9.54 14.43
CA ALA A 48 -0.85 -8.29 14.09
C ALA A 48 -1.94 -8.46 13.03
N ARG A 49 -3.04 -7.74 13.19
CA ARG A 49 -4.03 -7.54 12.13
C ARG A 49 -3.53 -6.46 11.19
N ILE A 50 -3.24 -6.82 9.95
CA ILE A 50 -2.61 -5.95 8.96
C ILE A 50 -3.56 -5.68 7.79
N LEU A 51 -3.68 -4.41 7.42
CA LEU A 51 -4.33 -3.97 6.19
C LEU A 51 -3.33 -3.96 5.03
N ASP A 52 -3.67 -4.64 3.93
CA ASP A 52 -3.04 -4.51 2.63
C ASP A 52 -3.96 -3.64 1.74
N CYS A 53 -3.66 -2.35 1.67
CA CYS A 53 -4.48 -1.34 1.03
C CYS A 53 -4.08 -1.16 -0.43
N GLY A 54 -4.97 -1.54 -1.35
CA GLY A 54 -4.67 -1.75 -2.77
C GLY A 54 -3.88 -3.04 -2.97
N CYS A 55 -4.42 -4.15 -2.46
CA CYS A 55 -3.72 -5.44 -2.42
C CYS A 55 -3.48 -6.06 -3.80
N GLY A 56 -4.21 -5.59 -4.83
CA GLY A 56 -4.15 -6.14 -6.17
C GLY A 56 -4.36 -7.66 -6.16
N THR A 57 -3.46 -8.36 -6.83
CA THR A 57 -3.45 -9.83 -6.95
C THR A 57 -2.84 -10.53 -5.73
N GLY A 58 -2.32 -9.78 -4.76
CA GLY A 58 -1.91 -10.28 -3.45
C GLY A 58 -0.40 -10.42 -3.19
N LEU A 59 0.44 -9.81 -4.02
CA LEU A 59 1.91 -9.87 -3.87
C LEU A 59 2.40 -9.31 -2.52
N THR A 60 1.76 -8.24 -2.03
CA THR A 60 2.06 -7.65 -0.72
C THR A 60 1.64 -8.55 0.43
N GLY A 61 0.48 -9.22 0.33
CA GLY A 61 0.07 -10.25 1.28
C GLY A 61 1.06 -11.42 1.34
N GLU A 62 1.55 -11.90 0.20
CA GLU A 62 2.58 -12.96 0.16
C GLU A 62 3.87 -12.50 0.84
N ALA A 63 4.33 -11.29 0.54
CA ALA A 63 5.51 -10.73 1.19
C ALA A 63 5.36 -10.59 2.71
N LEU A 64 4.16 -10.27 3.21
CA LEU A 64 3.85 -10.26 4.65
C LEU A 64 3.93 -11.66 5.26
N ARG A 65 3.41 -12.69 4.57
CA ARG A 65 3.51 -14.08 5.01
C ARG A 65 4.96 -14.56 5.01
N ASP A 66 5.71 -14.30 3.94
CA ASP A 66 7.15 -14.62 3.84
C ASP A 66 7.97 -13.94 4.95
N ALA A 67 7.57 -12.73 5.36
CA ALA A 67 8.18 -12.01 6.47
C ALA A 67 7.81 -12.58 7.86
N GLY A 68 6.88 -13.54 7.94
CA GLY A 68 6.47 -14.22 9.18
C GLY A 68 5.24 -13.61 9.86
N SER A 69 4.37 -12.91 9.12
CA SER A 69 3.05 -12.54 9.62
C SER A 69 2.13 -13.77 9.60
N GLU A 70 1.52 -14.09 10.74
CA GLU A 70 0.56 -15.18 10.94
C GLU A 70 -0.84 -14.65 11.26
N GLY A 71 -0.94 -13.40 11.72
CA GLY A 71 -2.19 -12.72 12.05
C GLY A 71 -3.14 -12.46 10.87
N PRO A 72 -4.30 -11.83 11.13
CA PRO A 72 -5.32 -11.59 10.12
C PRO A 72 -4.86 -10.55 9.09
N LEU A 73 -4.85 -10.93 7.81
CA LEU A 73 -4.62 -10.01 6.69
C LEU A 73 -5.94 -9.58 6.05
N ILE A 74 -6.15 -8.27 5.93
CA ILE A 74 -7.31 -7.67 5.27
C ILE A 74 -6.82 -7.05 3.97
N GLY A 75 -7.28 -7.52 2.82
CA GLY A 75 -6.97 -6.92 1.51
C GLY A 75 -8.13 -6.08 0.99
N LEU A 76 -7.85 -4.85 0.59
CA LEU A 76 -8.81 -3.95 -0.07
C LEU A 76 -8.28 -3.60 -1.46
N ASP A 77 -9.10 -3.70 -2.49
CA ASP A 77 -8.75 -3.27 -3.85
C ASP A 77 -10.00 -2.89 -4.64
N LEU A 78 -9.90 -2.08 -5.69
CA LEU A 78 -11.05 -1.73 -6.51
C LEU A 78 -11.39 -2.84 -7.53
N SER A 79 -10.39 -3.57 -8.03
CA SER A 79 -10.59 -4.62 -9.04
C SER A 79 -11.06 -5.92 -8.42
N ARG A 80 -12.31 -6.31 -8.74
CA ARG A 80 -12.87 -7.61 -8.35
C ARG A 80 -12.11 -8.78 -8.96
N LYS A 81 -11.51 -8.60 -10.15
CA LYS A 81 -10.69 -9.65 -10.79
C LYS A 81 -9.39 -9.87 -10.03
N SER A 82 -8.68 -8.79 -9.67
CA SER A 82 -7.47 -8.87 -8.85
C SER A 82 -7.77 -9.51 -7.48
N LEU A 83 -8.88 -9.13 -6.84
CA LEU A 83 -9.32 -9.75 -5.59
C LEU A 83 -9.63 -11.24 -5.75
N ALA A 84 -10.21 -11.66 -6.89
CA ALA A 84 -10.41 -13.09 -7.15
C ALA A 84 -9.06 -13.81 -7.22
N MET A 85 -8.05 -13.26 -7.89
CA MET A 85 -6.69 -13.82 -7.92
C MET A 85 -6.05 -13.87 -6.52
N ALA A 86 -6.15 -12.79 -5.75
CA ALA A 86 -5.67 -12.74 -4.37
C ALA A 86 -6.35 -13.78 -3.47
N ALA A 87 -7.64 -14.05 -3.68
CA ALA A 87 -8.37 -15.08 -2.93
C ALA A 87 -7.83 -16.49 -3.17
N HIS A 88 -7.37 -16.81 -4.40
CA HIS A 88 -6.79 -18.12 -4.71
C HIS A 88 -5.50 -18.42 -3.94
N LYS A 89 -4.82 -17.39 -3.43
CA LYS A 89 -3.61 -17.56 -2.60
C LYS A 89 -3.94 -18.08 -1.20
N GLY A 90 -5.19 -17.93 -0.72
CA GLY A 90 -5.61 -18.44 0.58
C GLY A 90 -4.95 -17.78 1.80
N ILE A 91 -4.29 -16.64 1.62
CA ILE A 91 -3.51 -15.95 2.67
C ILE A 91 -4.27 -14.83 3.39
N TYR A 92 -5.36 -14.34 2.82
CA TYR A 92 -6.14 -13.23 3.37
C TYR A 92 -7.28 -13.74 4.25
N HIS A 93 -7.43 -13.13 5.43
CA HIS A 93 -8.56 -13.35 6.33
C HIS A 93 -9.85 -12.72 5.79
N ARG A 94 -9.72 -11.54 5.15
CA ARG A 94 -10.81 -10.81 4.51
C ARG A 94 -10.31 -10.16 3.22
N LEU A 95 -11.08 -10.27 2.15
CA LEU A 95 -10.86 -9.56 0.89
C LEU A 95 -12.16 -8.84 0.53
N GLU A 96 -12.06 -7.55 0.18
CA GLU A 96 -13.25 -6.76 -0.14
C GLU A 96 -12.97 -5.70 -1.20
N PRO A 97 -13.89 -5.52 -2.17
CA PRO A 97 -13.82 -4.42 -3.11
C PRO A 97 -14.01 -3.06 -2.39
N ALA A 98 -13.09 -2.13 -2.58
CA ALA A 98 -13.17 -0.79 -2.01
C ALA A 98 -12.58 0.28 -2.95
N ASP A 99 -13.28 1.42 -3.07
CA ASP A 99 -12.71 2.62 -3.68
C ASP A 99 -11.91 3.38 -2.62
N LEU A 100 -10.58 3.39 -2.81
CA LEU A 100 -9.63 3.99 -1.89
C LEU A 100 -9.64 5.54 -1.90
N ASN A 101 -10.41 6.16 -2.82
CA ASN A 101 -10.72 7.60 -2.78
C ASN A 101 -11.85 7.93 -1.80
N THR A 102 -12.53 6.91 -1.29
CA THR A 102 -13.64 7.05 -0.34
C THR A 102 -13.24 6.51 1.04
N ARG A 103 -14.15 6.65 2.00
CA ARG A 103 -13.94 6.13 3.36
C ARG A 103 -13.77 4.61 3.31
N LEU A 104 -12.69 4.10 3.91
CA LEU A 104 -12.39 2.68 3.95
C LEU A 104 -13.46 1.92 4.75
N PRO A 105 -13.85 0.70 4.33
CA PRO A 105 -14.87 -0.14 4.99
C PRO A 105 -14.35 -0.83 6.26
N LEU A 106 -13.68 -0.04 7.10
CA LEU A 106 -13.08 -0.43 8.37
C LEU A 106 -13.48 0.57 9.45
N ASP A 107 -13.68 0.06 10.66
CA ASP A 107 -13.90 0.89 11.84
C ASP A 107 -12.63 1.67 12.22
N ALA A 108 -12.78 2.64 13.11
CA ALA A 108 -11.61 3.31 13.69
C ALA A 108 -10.80 2.30 14.52
N ASN A 109 -9.46 2.42 14.49
CA ASN A 109 -8.54 1.56 15.24
C ASN A 109 -8.72 0.05 14.97
N ALA A 110 -9.22 -0.31 13.79
CA ALA A 110 -9.55 -1.68 13.44
C ALA A 110 -8.33 -2.58 13.19
N VAL A 111 -7.17 -2.00 12.83
CA VAL A 111 -5.95 -2.72 12.47
C VAL A 111 -4.72 -2.22 13.23
N ASP A 112 -3.72 -3.08 13.37
CA ASP A 112 -2.45 -2.79 14.06
C ASP A 112 -1.42 -2.13 13.13
N GLY A 113 -1.47 -2.46 11.84
CA GLY A 113 -0.63 -1.83 10.83
C GLY A 113 -1.19 -1.93 9.44
N ALA A 114 -0.59 -1.22 8.50
CA ALA A 114 -1.00 -1.21 7.11
C ALA A 114 0.18 -1.12 6.14
N LEU A 115 0.00 -1.74 4.97
CA LEU A 115 0.82 -1.53 3.78
C LEU A 115 -0.01 -0.90 2.66
N CYS A 116 0.59 -0.01 1.87
CA CYS A 116 -0.01 0.57 0.66
C CYS A 116 1.08 0.73 -0.42
N VAL A 117 1.18 -0.26 -1.31
CA VAL A 117 2.35 -0.46 -2.18
C VAL A 117 1.94 -0.37 -3.65
N GLY A 118 2.48 0.61 -4.38
CA GLY A 118 2.18 0.85 -5.79
C GLY A 118 0.87 1.61 -6.08
N VAL A 119 0.18 2.12 -5.06
CA VAL A 119 -1.23 2.57 -5.17
C VAL A 119 -1.39 4.09 -5.28
N LEU A 120 -0.58 4.88 -4.56
CA LEU A 120 -0.78 6.33 -4.41
C LEU A 120 -0.85 7.11 -5.74
N THR A 121 -0.27 6.57 -6.81
CA THR A 121 -0.34 7.16 -8.14
C THR A 121 -1.78 7.31 -8.65
N TYR A 122 -2.70 6.45 -8.21
CA TYR A 122 -4.04 6.28 -8.78
C TYR A 122 -5.18 6.81 -7.91
N VAL A 123 -4.86 7.35 -6.73
CA VAL A 123 -5.83 7.78 -5.73
C VAL A 123 -5.56 9.22 -5.29
N GLU A 124 -6.52 9.80 -4.58
CA GLU A 124 -6.39 11.07 -3.86
C GLU A 124 -5.62 10.83 -2.55
N GLU A 125 -4.33 11.17 -2.55
CA GLU A 125 -3.39 10.82 -1.48
C GLU A 125 -3.78 11.43 -0.14
N ALA A 126 -4.23 12.69 -0.13
CA ALA A 126 -4.60 13.39 1.09
C ALA A 126 -5.72 12.66 1.86
N SER A 127 -6.74 12.18 1.15
CA SER A 127 -7.87 11.47 1.74
C SER A 127 -7.46 10.11 2.26
N LEU A 128 -6.68 9.34 1.49
CA LEU A 128 -6.25 8.01 1.90
C LEU A 128 -5.28 8.06 3.09
N LEU A 129 -4.32 8.98 3.10
CA LEU A 129 -3.39 9.15 4.21
C LEU A 129 -4.14 9.55 5.50
N ARG A 130 -5.17 10.40 5.41
CA ARG A 130 -6.06 10.71 6.53
C ARG A 130 -6.82 9.47 7.02
N GLU A 131 -7.31 8.63 6.11
CA GLU A 131 -7.99 7.37 6.48
C GLU A 131 -7.08 6.40 7.24
N PHE A 132 -5.79 6.32 6.91
CA PHE A 132 -4.84 5.52 7.69
C PHE A 132 -4.77 5.94 9.15
N THR A 133 -4.76 7.25 9.43
CA THR A 133 -4.77 7.77 10.81
C THR A 133 -6.07 7.47 11.56
N ARG A 134 -7.13 7.04 10.87
CA ARG A 134 -8.42 6.65 11.47
C ARG A 134 -8.47 5.16 11.73
N VAL A 135 -8.13 4.34 10.74
CA VAL A 135 -8.35 2.88 10.78
C VAL A 135 -7.25 2.13 11.52
N ILE A 136 -6.05 2.69 11.60
CA ILE A 136 -4.92 2.09 12.31
C ILE A 136 -4.95 2.60 13.75
N ARG A 137 -4.82 1.70 14.72
CA ARG A 137 -4.84 2.07 16.14
C ARG A 137 -3.67 2.98 16.52
N PRO A 138 -3.78 3.77 17.61
CA PRO A 138 -2.63 4.47 18.18
C PRO A 138 -1.46 3.51 18.47
N GLY A 139 -0.26 3.96 18.14
CA GLY A 139 0.97 3.17 18.18
C GLY A 139 1.14 2.18 17.02
N GLY A 140 0.13 1.99 16.18
CA GLY A 140 0.20 1.21 14.96
C GLY A 140 1.05 1.88 13.88
N VAL A 141 1.45 1.11 12.85
CA VAL A 141 2.39 1.57 11.82
C VAL A 141 1.82 1.40 10.43
N VAL A 142 1.97 2.43 9.59
CA VAL A 142 1.74 2.33 8.15
C VAL A 142 3.06 2.46 7.41
N VAL A 143 3.24 1.62 6.38
CA VAL A 143 4.30 1.79 5.39
C VAL A 143 3.65 1.90 4.01
N PHE A 144 3.98 2.94 3.27
CA PHE A 144 3.46 3.13 1.92
C PHE A 144 4.54 3.59 0.97
N THR A 145 4.31 3.36 -0.31
CA THR A 145 5.23 3.78 -1.38
C THR A 145 4.71 5.00 -2.10
N SER A 146 5.59 5.95 -2.39
CA SER A 146 5.35 7.03 -3.36
C SER A 146 6.40 6.97 -4.45
N ARG A 147 6.03 7.29 -5.69
CA ARG A 147 7.05 7.61 -6.69
C ARG A 147 7.76 8.90 -6.30
N ASP A 148 9.05 8.97 -6.58
CA ASP A 148 9.89 10.13 -6.29
C ASP A 148 9.45 11.38 -7.06
N ASP A 149 9.14 11.22 -8.34
CA ASP A 149 8.68 12.30 -9.22
C ASP A 149 7.33 12.90 -8.82
N PHE A 150 6.49 12.14 -8.11
CA PHE A 150 5.20 12.60 -7.60
C PHE A 150 5.22 13.13 -6.18
N TYR A 151 6.23 12.77 -5.40
CA TYR A 151 6.24 13.03 -3.96
C TYR A 151 6.05 14.51 -3.63
N THR A 152 6.87 15.38 -4.21
CA THR A 152 6.72 16.84 -4.06
C THR A 152 5.77 17.43 -5.11
N ALA A 153 5.79 16.92 -6.35
CA ALA A 153 4.99 17.48 -7.44
C ALA A 153 3.47 17.42 -7.19
N ARG A 154 3.01 16.43 -6.39
CA ARG A 154 1.61 16.28 -5.97
C ARG A 154 1.37 16.71 -4.52
N GLY A 155 2.37 17.27 -3.84
CA GLY A 155 2.26 17.77 -2.46
C GLY A 155 2.08 16.68 -1.40
N ILE A 156 2.51 15.44 -1.67
CA ILE A 156 2.40 14.32 -0.72
C ILE A 156 3.25 14.61 0.52
N ASP A 157 4.43 15.20 0.35
CA ASP A 157 5.28 15.71 1.41
C ASP A 157 4.55 16.69 2.35
N GLY A 158 3.81 17.65 1.79
CA GLY A 158 3.00 18.61 2.54
C GLY A 158 1.87 17.94 3.32
N VAL A 159 1.21 16.93 2.75
CA VAL A 159 0.18 16.14 3.47
C VAL A 159 0.82 15.39 4.64
N ILE A 160 1.99 14.78 4.43
CA ILE A 160 2.68 14.01 5.47
C ILE A 160 3.08 14.91 6.63
N ALA A 161 3.69 16.06 6.33
CA ALA A 161 4.06 17.06 7.31
C ALA A 161 2.83 17.59 8.05
N GLY A 162 1.76 17.95 7.32
CA GLY A 162 0.53 18.45 7.93
C GLY A 162 -0.11 17.46 8.91
N LEU A 163 -0.14 16.17 8.58
CA LEU A 163 -0.65 15.14 9.51
C LEU A 163 0.26 14.95 10.73
N ALA A 164 1.57 15.17 10.59
CA ALA A 164 2.48 15.16 11.73
C ALA A 164 2.27 16.40 12.63
N ASP A 165 2.10 17.58 12.04
CA ASP A 165 1.82 18.84 12.76
C ASP A 165 0.46 18.80 13.46
N GLU A 166 -0.53 18.14 12.87
CA GLU A 166 -1.84 17.86 13.48
C GLU A 166 -1.76 16.81 14.63
N GLY A 167 -0.60 16.20 14.86
CA GLY A 167 -0.42 15.17 15.89
C GLY A 167 -1.20 13.89 15.59
N ARG A 168 -1.38 13.54 14.31
CA ARG A 168 -2.08 12.33 13.85
C ARG A 168 -1.15 11.14 13.66
N TRP A 169 0.12 11.41 13.42
CA TRP A 169 1.19 10.42 13.39
C TRP A 169 2.56 11.06 13.63
N SER A 170 3.59 10.24 13.77
CA SER A 170 4.98 10.64 13.62
C SER A 170 5.62 9.92 12.43
N VAL A 171 6.45 10.64 11.67
CA VAL A 171 7.25 10.05 10.60
C VAL A 171 8.42 9.29 11.23
N LEU A 172 8.50 7.99 10.98
CA LEU A 172 9.58 7.14 11.45
C LEU A 172 10.77 7.15 10.50
N ASP A 173 10.51 7.10 9.20
CA ASP A 173 11.52 7.04 8.16
C ASP A 173 10.91 7.39 6.79
N ILE A 174 11.73 8.00 5.94
CA ILE A 174 11.46 8.21 4.51
C ILE A 174 12.73 7.76 3.81
N SER A 175 12.64 6.72 2.98
CA SER A 175 13.82 6.24 2.27
C SER A 175 14.27 7.23 1.20
N GLU A 176 15.55 7.20 0.86
CA GLU A 176 16.01 7.69 -0.44
C GLU A 176 15.22 7.00 -1.58
N PRO A 177 15.11 7.61 -2.78
CA PRO A 177 14.52 6.97 -3.93
C PRO A 177 15.25 5.67 -4.31
N MET A 178 14.51 4.57 -4.39
CA MET A 178 15.03 3.23 -4.69
C MET A 178 14.45 2.68 -5.99
N ASP A 179 15.24 1.87 -6.67
CA ASP A 179 14.77 1.11 -7.83
C ASP A 179 13.80 0.02 -7.33
N TYR A 180 12.66 -0.11 -8.01
CA TYR A 180 11.60 -1.03 -7.60
C TYR A 180 11.22 -2.02 -8.69
N LEU A 181 11.61 -1.76 -9.95
CA LEU A 181 11.42 -2.63 -11.10
C LEU A 181 12.74 -2.73 -11.90
N PRO A 182 13.80 -3.31 -11.32
CA PRO A 182 15.13 -3.31 -11.95
C PRO A 182 15.17 -4.07 -13.29
N GLY A 183 14.19 -4.95 -13.55
CA GLY A 183 14.07 -5.66 -14.83
C GLY A 183 13.21 -4.94 -15.89
N ASN A 184 12.62 -3.78 -15.59
CA ASN A 184 11.74 -3.08 -16.52
C ASN A 184 12.54 -2.18 -17.48
N PRO A 185 12.44 -2.37 -18.81
CA PRO A 185 13.23 -1.62 -19.79
C PRO A 185 12.82 -0.14 -19.98
N ALA A 186 11.62 0.25 -19.54
CA ALA A 186 11.11 1.63 -19.65
C ALA A 186 11.21 2.42 -18.34
N PHE A 187 11.17 1.74 -17.19
CA PHE A 187 11.13 2.37 -15.87
C PHE A 187 12.36 2.05 -14.99
N GLY A 188 13.27 1.19 -15.45
CA GLY A 188 14.40 0.66 -14.67
C GLY A 188 15.13 1.68 -13.81
N ASP A 189 15.63 2.78 -14.42
CA ASP A 189 16.38 3.83 -13.72
C ASP A 189 15.67 5.20 -13.70
N ALA A 190 14.56 5.34 -14.43
CA ALA A 190 13.95 6.65 -14.75
C ALA A 190 12.91 7.13 -13.74
N VAL A 191 12.27 6.19 -13.00
CA VAL A 191 11.28 6.49 -11.97
C VAL A 191 11.61 5.62 -10.77
N LYS A 192 11.78 6.23 -9.61
CA LYS A 192 12.11 5.52 -8.38
C LYS A 192 10.96 5.58 -7.39
N VAL A 193 11.04 4.75 -6.36
CA VAL A 193 10.04 4.71 -5.30
C VAL A 193 10.70 4.99 -3.96
N MET A 194 10.05 5.84 -3.17
CA MET A 194 10.36 6.07 -1.77
C MET A 194 9.38 5.31 -0.89
N TYR A 195 9.88 4.79 0.22
CA TYR A 195 9.07 4.15 1.27
C TYR A 195 8.93 5.14 2.42
N VAL A 196 7.70 5.46 2.78
CA VAL A 196 7.38 6.29 3.93
C VAL A 196 6.83 5.39 5.02
N SER A 197 7.39 5.48 6.22
CA SER A 197 6.93 4.78 7.41
C SER A 197 6.44 5.78 8.45
N CYS A 198 5.19 5.67 8.88
CA CYS A 198 4.61 6.53 9.91
C CYS A 198 4.02 5.70 11.05
N ARG A 199 4.07 6.23 12.27
CA ARG A 199 3.42 5.65 13.45
C ARG A 199 2.25 6.51 13.88
N ILE A 200 1.07 5.92 14.02
CA ILE A 200 -0.12 6.65 14.48
C ILE A 200 0.04 7.07 15.94
N THR A 201 -0.36 8.31 16.26
CA THR A 201 -0.27 8.90 17.59
C THR A 201 -1.61 8.91 18.31
#